data_AF-A0A2N1F3H7-F1
#
_entry.id   AF-A0A2N1F3H7-F1
#
_cell.length_a   1.000
_cell.length_b   1.000
_cell.length_c   1.000
_cell.angle_alpha   90.00
_cell.angle_beta   90.00
_cell.angle_gamma   90.00
#
_symmetry.space_group_name_H-M   'P 1'
#
loop_
_entity.id
_entity.type
_entity.pdbx_description
1 polymer ?
#
loop_
_entity_poly.entity_id
_entity_poly.type
_entity_poly.pdbx_seq_one_letter_code
_entity_poly.pdbx_strand_id
1 'polypeptide(L)'
;MKNIYILKQIILFTFFITILLITNNFVKDYLLSNNITSYNTYLFTRIISNLLLATVSFIVAKKLNLFKLGGLTKIEPKKPWLIIFPLVFLVLLNGLFLDSIPSYSISNLLMLAIYCISIGISEELSLRSVLLPLFSKYFGDNKKAQIKAVFIAALLFGLLHLIKFDKGIYGEISQVFFASFIGVMFGAILLVIKRIYPLIIIHAVIDFVAKLDSIGKPIKEVITNPMDLGSAVLSILLTFPCLIYGIYVLKKRLN
;
A
#
# COMPACT_ATOMS: atom_id res chain seq x y z
N MET A 1 -20.97 -17.05 16.65
CA MET A 1 -19.91 -17.98 16.21
C MET A 1 -19.20 -17.54 14.93
N LYS A 2 -19.87 -17.38 13.77
CA LYS A 2 -19.23 -17.02 12.48
C LYS A 2 -18.33 -15.77 12.52
N ASN A 3 -18.76 -14.71 13.20
CA ASN A 3 -17.98 -13.47 13.33
C ASN A 3 -16.68 -13.65 14.13
N ILE A 4 -16.64 -14.55 15.12
CA ILE A 4 -15.44 -14.84 15.91
C ILE A 4 -14.37 -15.50 15.02
N TYR A 5 -14.77 -16.43 14.14
CA TYR A 5 -13.82 -17.07 13.21
C TYR A 5 -13.24 -16.09 12.20
N ILE A 6 -14.06 -15.20 11.62
CA ILE A 6 -13.57 -14.17 10.68
C ILE A 6 -12.64 -13.19 11.40
N LEU A 7 -12.98 -12.78 12.63
CA LEU A 7 -12.12 -11.91 13.42
C LEU A 7 -10.76 -12.56 13.70
N LYS A 8 -10.73 -13.85 14.05
CA LYS A 8 -9.47 -14.60 14.20
C LYS A 8 -8.63 -14.62 12.90
N GLN A 9 -9.28 -14.77 11.74
CA GLN A 9 -8.59 -14.73 10.44
C GLN A 9 -7.99 -13.35 10.17
N ILE A 10 -8.72 -12.27 10.47
CA ILE A 10 -8.22 -10.90 10.36
C ILE A 10 -7.01 -10.72 11.26
N ILE A 11 -7.12 -11.04 12.55
CA ILE A 11 -6.04 -10.87 13.53
C ILE A 11 -4.79 -11.66 13.11
N LEU A 12 -4.96 -12.94 12.73
CA LEU A 12 -3.82 -13.78 12.33
C LEU A 12 -3.13 -13.26 11.08
N PHE A 13 -3.90 -12.83 10.08
CA PHE A 13 -3.33 -12.32 8.84
C PHE A 13 -2.65 -10.96 9.03
N THR A 14 -3.26 -10.07 9.82
CA THR A 14 -2.61 -8.81 10.23
C THR A 14 -1.33 -9.07 11.01
N PHE A 15 -1.35 -10.00 11.97
CA PHE A 15 -0.16 -10.39 12.73
C PHE A 15 0.96 -10.90 11.82
N PHE A 16 0.63 -11.74 10.84
CA PHE A 16 1.59 -12.19 9.83
C PHE A 16 2.22 -11.02 9.05
N ILE A 17 1.42 -10.06 8.58
CA ILE A 17 1.93 -8.86 7.90
C ILE A 17 2.86 -8.07 8.83
N THR A 18 2.44 -7.85 10.07
CA THR A 18 3.22 -7.12 11.07
C THR A 18 4.58 -7.79 11.32
N ILE A 19 4.62 -9.10 11.53
CA ILE A 19 5.87 -9.85 11.71
C ILE A 19 6.76 -9.72 10.47
N LEU A 20 6.22 -9.84 9.27
CA LEU A 20 7.00 -9.70 8.05
C LEU A 20 7.61 -8.29 7.90
N LEU A 21 6.85 -7.25 8.25
CA LEU A 21 7.33 -5.86 8.21
C LEU A 21 8.41 -5.60 9.27
N ILE A 22 8.24 -6.14 10.48
CA ILE A 22 9.26 -6.09 11.54
C ILE A 22 10.54 -6.80 11.08
N THR A 23 10.42 -8.01 10.50
CA THR A 23 11.56 -8.75 9.95
C THR A 23 12.29 -7.95 8.88
N ASN A 24 11.58 -7.20 8.03
CA ASN A 24 12.23 -6.35 7.04
C ASN A 24 13.09 -5.24 7.65
N ASN A 25 12.67 -4.67 8.78
CA ASN A 25 13.47 -3.68 9.50
C ASN A 25 14.71 -4.35 10.12
N PHE A 26 14.55 -5.50 10.77
CA PHE A 26 15.69 -6.26 11.29
C PHE A 26 16.68 -6.65 10.20
N VAL A 27 16.22 -7.07 9.02
CA VAL A 27 17.09 -7.36 7.87
C VAL A 27 17.81 -6.11 7.40
N LYS A 28 17.13 -4.94 7.35
CA LYS A 28 17.76 -3.66 7.01
C LYS A 28 18.90 -3.35 7.99
N ASP A 29 18.61 -3.40 9.29
CA ASP A 29 19.59 -3.05 10.35
C ASP A 29 20.75 -4.04 10.37
N TYR A 30 20.47 -5.33 10.16
CA TYR A 30 21.50 -6.36 10.01
C TYR A 30 22.44 -6.06 8.83
N LEU A 31 21.91 -5.71 7.67
CA LEU A 31 22.73 -5.36 6.50
C LEU A 31 23.60 -4.12 6.78
N LEU A 32 23.05 -3.09 7.44
CA LEU A 32 23.77 -1.86 7.79
C LEU A 32 24.91 -2.14 8.78
N SER A 33 24.64 -2.92 9.84
CA SER A 33 25.66 -3.32 10.82
C SER A 33 26.83 -4.10 10.21
N ASN A 34 26.62 -4.74 9.05
CA ASN A 34 27.64 -5.45 8.28
C ASN A 34 28.22 -4.60 7.13
N ASN A 35 28.04 -3.28 7.13
CA ASN A 35 28.51 -2.34 6.11
C ASN A 35 27.98 -2.60 4.69
N ILE A 36 26.89 -3.35 4.54
CA ILE A 36 26.24 -3.58 3.26
C ILE A 36 25.26 -2.42 3.03
N THR A 37 25.66 -1.43 2.22
CA THR A 37 24.84 -0.22 1.93
C THR A 37 24.30 -0.17 0.50
N SER A 38 24.54 -1.22 -0.29
CA SER A 38 24.19 -1.32 -1.72
C SER A 38 22.67 -1.24 -1.96
N TYR A 39 22.23 -0.21 -2.70
CA TYR A 39 20.83 0.00 -3.09
C TYR A 39 20.14 -1.28 -3.62
N ASN A 40 20.78 -1.97 -4.56
CA ASN A 40 20.21 -3.17 -5.19
C ASN A 40 20.06 -4.34 -4.21
N THR A 41 20.99 -4.47 -3.25
CA THR A 41 20.91 -5.52 -2.23
C THR A 41 19.71 -5.31 -1.30
N TYR A 42 19.44 -4.07 -0.88
CA TYR A 42 18.24 -3.76 -0.07
C TYR A 42 16.95 -3.96 -0.85
N LEU A 43 16.89 -3.51 -2.10
CA LEU A 43 15.70 -3.74 -2.91
C LEU A 43 15.45 -5.22 -3.14
N PHE A 44 16.51 -6.01 -3.35
CA PHE A 44 16.38 -7.44 -3.52
C PHE A 44 15.79 -8.14 -2.29
N THR A 45 16.24 -7.82 -1.06
CA THR A 45 15.65 -8.40 0.15
C THR A 45 14.19 -7.99 0.32
N ARG A 46 13.85 -6.74 -0.01
CA ARG A 46 12.46 -6.25 0.02
C ARG A 46 11.58 -6.94 -1.02
N ILE A 47 12.08 -7.18 -2.23
CA ILE A 47 11.38 -7.94 -3.28
C ILE A 47 11.04 -9.34 -2.78
N ILE A 48 11.98 -10.05 -2.14
CA ILE A 48 11.73 -11.38 -1.58
C ILE A 48 10.56 -11.34 -0.59
N SER A 49 10.57 -10.39 0.35
CA SER A 49 9.49 -10.24 1.33
C SER A 49 8.15 -9.90 0.67
N ASN A 50 8.16 -9.02 -0.33
CA ASN A 50 6.95 -8.68 -1.09
C ASN A 50 6.39 -9.89 -1.84
N LEU A 51 7.25 -10.71 -2.45
CA LEU A 51 6.83 -11.95 -3.11
C LEU A 51 6.25 -12.95 -2.09
N LEU A 52 6.87 -13.10 -0.92
CA LEU A 52 6.32 -13.93 0.15
C LEU A 52 4.93 -13.45 0.59
N LEU A 53 4.76 -12.15 0.83
CA LEU A 53 3.47 -11.56 1.17
C LEU A 53 2.44 -11.77 0.06
N ALA A 54 2.81 -11.54 -1.19
CA ALA A 54 1.94 -11.74 -2.35
C ALA A 54 1.47 -13.19 -2.46
N THR A 55 2.38 -14.15 -2.35
CA THR A 55 2.08 -15.58 -2.41
C THR A 55 1.16 -16.02 -1.27
N VAL A 56 1.47 -15.64 -0.03
CA VAL A 56 0.63 -15.96 1.14
C VAL A 56 -0.75 -15.31 0.98
N SER A 57 -0.82 -14.06 0.55
CA SER A 57 -2.08 -13.35 0.32
C SER A 57 -2.94 -14.04 -0.72
N PHE A 58 -2.35 -14.48 -1.84
CA PHE A 58 -3.06 -15.22 -2.88
C PHE A 58 -3.58 -16.57 -2.36
N ILE A 59 -2.77 -17.31 -1.62
CA ILE A 59 -3.16 -18.60 -1.02
C ILE A 59 -4.30 -18.41 -0.02
N VAL A 60 -4.21 -17.41 0.87
CA VAL A 60 -5.25 -17.08 1.85
C VAL A 60 -6.54 -16.66 1.15
N ALA A 61 -6.46 -15.79 0.14
CA ALA A 61 -7.61 -15.38 -0.65
C ALA A 61 -8.31 -16.58 -1.31
N LYS A 62 -7.55 -17.58 -1.77
CA LYS A 62 -8.08 -18.80 -2.37
C LYS A 62 -8.75 -19.67 -1.32
N LYS A 63 -8.03 -20.01 -0.24
CA LYS A 63 -8.52 -20.88 0.83
C LYS A 63 -9.78 -20.34 1.51
N LEU A 64 -9.90 -19.02 1.66
CA LEU A 64 -11.02 -18.37 2.32
C LEU A 64 -12.13 -17.92 1.36
N ASN A 65 -12.07 -18.32 0.09
CA ASN A 65 -13.04 -17.96 -0.95
C ASN A 65 -13.29 -16.44 -1.02
N LEU A 66 -12.21 -15.66 -1.11
CA LEU A 66 -12.24 -14.19 -1.16
C LEU A 66 -12.12 -13.63 -2.58
N PHE A 67 -11.81 -14.46 -3.58
CA PHE A 67 -11.47 -14.02 -4.94
C PHE A 67 -12.49 -13.08 -5.57
N LYS A 68 -13.79 -13.33 -5.38
CA LYS A 68 -14.87 -12.49 -5.93
C LYS A 68 -14.89 -11.08 -5.32
N LEU A 69 -14.78 -10.99 -4.00
CA LEU A 69 -14.75 -9.71 -3.28
C LEU A 69 -13.41 -9.00 -3.48
N GLY A 70 -12.33 -9.75 -3.55
CA GLY A 70 -10.96 -9.27 -3.70
C GLY A 70 -10.52 -8.95 -5.13
N GLY A 71 -11.41 -9.03 -6.11
CA GLY A 71 -11.12 -8.65 -7.50
C GLY A 71 -10.18 -9.58 -8.28
N LEU A 72 -10.05 -10.84 -7.85
CA LEU A 72 -9.18 -11.88 -8.44
C LEU A 72 -9.91 -12.81 -9.43
N THR A 73 -11.06 -12.39 -9.94
CA THR A 73 -11.89 -13.23 -10.83
C THR A 73 -11.38 -13.21 -12.28
N LYS A 74 -12.19 -13.57 -13.29
CA LYS A 74 -11.90 -13.36 -14.73
C LYS A 74 -12.77 -12.32 -15.48
N ILE A 75 -13.66 -11.59 -14.82
CA ILE A 75 -14.47 -10.46 -15.37
C ILE A 75 -13.69 -9.19 -15.80
N GLU A 76 -14.06 -8.53 -16.88
CA GLU A 76 -13.43 -7.26 -17.24
C GLU A 76 -13.61 -6.15 -16.19
N PRO A 77 -12.65 -5.20 -16.06
CA PRO A 77 -12.76 -4.05 -15.17
C PRO A 77 -14.01 -3.21 -15.47
N LYS A 78 -14.88 -3.02 -14.47
CA LYS A 78 -16.04 -2.14 -14.64
C LYS A 78 -15.64 -0.68 -14.42
N LYS A 79 -16.01 0.23 -15.32
CA LYS A 79 -15.70 1.67 -15.18
C LYS A 79 -14.20 1.96 -14.99
N PRO A 80 -13.32 1.49 -15.90
CA PRO A 80 -11.86 1.61 -15.74
C PRO A 80 -11.39 3.07 -15.62
N TRP A 81 -12.13 4.04 -16.18
CA TRP A 81 -11.81 5.47 -16.06
C TRP A 81 -11.69 5.99 -14.62
N LEU A 82 -12.22 5.27 -13.62
CA LEU A 82 -12.07 5.63 -12.21
C LEU A 82 -10.61 5.60 -11.72
N ILE A 83 -9.71 4.91 -12.44
CA ILE A 83 -8.27 4.88 -12.13
C ILE A 83 -7.51 6.10 -12.69
N ILE A 84 -8.12 6.89 -13.57
CA ILE A 84 -7.45 8.03 -14.20
C ILE A 84 -7.10 9.08 -13.14
N PHE A 85 -8.05 9.42 -12.26
CA PHE A 85 -7.80 10.36 -11.17
C PHE A 85 -6.62 9.94 -10.29
N PRO A 86 -6.62 8.75 -9.64
CA PRO A 86 -5.50 8.39 -8.77
C PRO A 86 -4.17 8.30 -9.52
N LEU A 87 -4.17 7.79 -10.76
CA LEU A 87 -2.96 7.70 -11.57
C LEU A 87 -2.38 9.09 -11.84
N VAL A 88 -3.16 9.98 -12.45
CA VAL A 88 -2.69 11.32 -12.86
C VAL A 88 -2.37 12.15 -11.63
N PHE A 89 -3.27 12.20 -10.64
CA PHE A 89 -3.11 13.03 -9.46
C PHE A 89 -1.86 12.65 -8.64
N LEU A 90 -1.69 11.37 -8.31
CA LEU A 90 -0.57 10.95 -7.45
C LEU A 90 0.76 10.92 -8.20
N VAL A 91 0.78 10.63 -9.51
CA VAL A 91 2.00 10.75 -10.32
C VAL A 91 2.44 12.20 -10.43
N LEU A 92 1.52 13.13 -10.73
CA LEU A 92 1.85 14.56 -10.79
C LEU A 92 2.27 15.10 -9.43
N LEU A 93 1.59 14.68 -8.35
CA LEU A 93 1.95 15.07 -6.99
C LEU A 93 3.38 14.60 -6.65
N ASN A 94 3.70 13.33 -6.85
CA ASN A 94 5.05 12.81 -6.60
C ASN A 94 6.09 13.47 -7.52
N GLY A 95 5.75 13.76 -8.77
CA GLY A 95 6.65 14.45 -9.70
C GLY A 95 6.93 15.92 -9.32
N LEU A 96 5.93 16.64 -8.78
CA LEU A 96 6.07 18.03 -8.33
C LEU A 96 7.03 18.15 -7.14
N PHE A 97 6.99 17.18 -6.23
CA PHE A 97 7.82 17.14 -5.01
C PHE A 97 9.06 16.24 -5.17
N LEU A 98 9.39 15.84 -6.39
CA LEU A 98 10.54 14.98 -6.66
C LEU A 98 11.83 15.79 -6.52
N ASP A 99 12.75 15.30 -5.69
CA ASP A 99 14.11 15.83 -5.62
C ASP A 99 14.90 15.51 -6.91
N SER A 100 16.11 16.06 -7.03
CA SER A 100 16.97 15.77 -8.19
C SER A 100 17.24 14.27 -8.33
N ILE A 101 16.96 13.75 -9.53
CA ILE A 101 17.23 12.35 -9.87
C ILE A 101 18.75 12.18 -9.98
N PRO A 102 19.39 11.34 -9.15
CA PRO A 102 20.82 11.10 -9.21
C PRO A 102 21.21 10.33 -10.48
N SER A 103 22.51 10.29 -10.81
CA SER A 103 23.00 9.37 -11.84
C SER A 103 22.75 7.91 -11.42
N TYR A 104 22.20 7.10 -12.33
CA TYR A 104 21.86 5.70 -12.06
C TYR A 104 22.29 4.77 -13.19
N SER A 105 22.52 3.51 -12.84
CA SER A 105 22.76 2.43 -13.80
C SER A 105 21.45 1.81 -14.29
N ILE A 106 21.48 1.10 -15.42
CA ILE A 106 20.35 0.30 -15.91
C ILE A 106 19.91 -0.76 -14.89
N SER A 107 20.85 -1.31 -14.12
CA SER A 107 20.56 -2.28 -13.06
C SER A 107 19.72 -1.64 -11.94
N ASN A 108 20.04 -0.41 -11.53
CA ASN A 108 19.26 0.31 -10.52
C ASN A 108 17.83 0.57 -11.00
N LEU A 109 17.67 0.94 -12.27
CA LEU A 109 16.37 1.21 -12.88
C LEU A 109 15.49 -0.05 -12.93
N LEU A 110 16.04 -1.17 -13.42
CA LEU A 110 15.34 -2.46 -13.46
C LEU A 110 14.97 -2.94 -12.05
N MET A 111 15.89 -2.80 -11.10
CA MET A 111 15.65 -3.18 -9.71
C MET A 111 14.53 -2.33 -9.08
N LEU A 112 14.52 -1.01 -9.31
CA LEU A 112 13.45 -0.13 -8.86
C LEU A 112 12.10 -0.51 -9.47
N ALA A 113 12.05 -0.78 -10.77
CA ALA A 113 10.82 -1.19 -11.45
C ALA A 113 10.25 -2.50 -10.90
N ILE A 114 11.09 -3.54 -10.75
CA ILE A 114 10.70 -4.82 -10.16
C ILE A 114 10.24 -4.64 -8.72
N TYR A 115 10.96 -3.81 -7.95
CA TYR A 115 10.60 -3.51 -6.58
C TYR A 115 9.22 -2.85 -6.48
N CYS A 116 8.93 -1.82 -7.27
CA CYS A 116 7.63 -1.13 -7.22
C CYS A 116 6.48 -2.03 -7.70
N ILE A 117 6.72 -2.88 -8.70
CA ILE A 117 5.75 -3.91 -9.11
C ILE A 117 5.49 -4.90 -7.96
N SER A 118 6.54 -5.35 -7.27
CA SER A 118 6.39 -6.26 -6.13
C SER A 118 5.62 -5.62 -4.97
N ILE A 119 5.82 -4.32 -4.69
CA ILE A 119 5.05 -3.54 -3.71
C ILE A 119 3.57 -3.55 -4.11
N GLY A 120 3.26 -3.08 -5.33
CA GLY A 120 1.89 -3.01 -5.82
C GLY A 120 1.17 -4.36 -5.78
N ILE A 121 1.85 -5.45 -6.16
CA ILE A 121 1.27 -6.80 -6.06
C ILE A 121 1.01 -7.17 -4.58
N SER A 122 2.03 -7.05 -3.73
CA SER A 122 1.97 -7.54 -2.35
C SER A 122 0.97 -6.77 -1.48
N GLU A 123 0.96 -5.44 -1.56
CA GLU A 123 0.08 -4.59 -0.77
C GLU A 123 -1.37 -4.63 -1.26
N GLU A 124 -1.60 -4.65 -2.57
CA GLU A 124 -2.97 -4.75 -3.09
C GLU A 124 -3.55 -6.14 -2.84
N LEU A 125 -2.79 -7.23 -3.00
CA LEU A 125 -3.29 -8.56 -2.67
C LEU A 125 -3.59 -8.72 -1.18
N SER A 126 -2.69 -8.28 -0.30
CA SER A 126 -2.87 -8.42 1.15
C SER A 126 -4.04 -7.57 1.66
N LEU A 127 -4.12 -6.30 1.23
CA LEU A 127 -5.12 -5.39 1.78
C LEU A 127 -6.46 -5.46 1.05
N ARG A 128 -6.44 -5.47 -0.28
CA ARG A 128 -7.64 -5.35 -1.10
C ARG A 128 -8.20 -6.73 -1.46
N SER A 129 -7.35 -7.74 -1.62
CA SER A 129 -7.81 -9.10 -1.94
C SER A 129 -8.01 -10.02 -0.72
N VAL A 130 -7.46 -9.68 0.46
CA VAL A 130 -7.65 -10.44 1.70
C VAL A 130 -8.36 -9.63 2.78
N LEU A 131 -7.73 -8.59 3.33
CA LEU A 131 -8.27 -7.90 4.52
C LEU A 131 -9.61 -7.21 4.27
N LEU A 132 -9.74 -6.45 3.19
CA LEU A 132 -11.01 -5.78 2.84
C LEU A 132 -12.16 -6.80 2.70
N PRO A 133 -12.03 -7.91 1.92
CA PRO A 133 -13.02 -8.97 1.90
C PRO A 133 -13.35 -9.60 3.26
N LEU A 134 -12.36 -9.79 4.14
CA LEU A 134 -12.59 -10.30 5.49
C LEU A 134 -13.38 -9.31 6.34
N PHE A 135 -13.02 -8.02 6.31
CA PHE A 135 -13.78 -6.97 6.98
C PHE A 135 -15.21 -6.85 6.43
N SER A 136 -15.38 -6.94 5.11
CA SER A 136 -16.70 -6.99 4.48
C SER A 136 -17.52 -8.18 4.98
N LYS A 137 -16.94 -9.38 5.07
CA LYS A 137 -17.62 -10.56 5.63
C LYS A 137 -17.92 -10.40 7.13
N TYR A 138 -17.07 -9.71 7.89
CA TYR A 138 -17.24 -9.49 9.33
C TYR A 138 -18.35 -8.48 9.65
N PHE A 139 -18.38 -7.35 8.93
CA PHE A 139 -19.38 -6.29 9.15
C PHE A 139 -20.71 -6.59 8.44
N GLY A 140 -20.71 -7.40 7.38
CA GLY A 140 -21.88 -7.79 6.61
C GLY A 140 -22.02 -7.05 5.28
N ASP A 141 -23.07 -7.38 4.53
CA ASP A 141 -23.21 -7.01 3.12
C ASP A 141 -23.95 -5.68 2.86
N ASN A 142 -24.52 -5.07 3.90
CA ASN A 142 -25.25 -3.81 3.74
C ASN A 142 -24.32 -2.62 3.43
N LYS A 143 -24.92 -1.55 2.91
CA LYS A 143 -24.24 -0.30 2.51
C LYS A 143 -23.28 0.24 3.58
N LYS A 144 -23.77 0.38 4.82
CA LYS A 144 -23.00 0.95 5.93
C LYS A 144 -21.84 0.03 6.34
N ALA A 145 -22.07 -1.28 6.32
CA ALA A 145 -21.05 -2.29 6.63
C ALA A 145 -19.92 -2.29 5.60
N GLN A 146 -20.21 -2.18 4.30
CA GLN A 146 -19.19 -2.11 3.26
C GLN A 146 -18.36 -0.83 3.34
N ILE A 147 -18.99 0.31 3.64
CA ILE A 147 -18.26 1.56 3.91
C ILE A 147 -17.33 1.36 5.10
N LYS A 148 -17.84 0.82 6.21
CA LYS A 148 -17.04 0.54 7.41
C LYS A 148 -15.86 -0.39 7.10
N ALA A 149 -16.05 -1.43 6.30
CA ALA A 149 -14.98 -2.33 5.89
C ALA A 149 -13.85 -1.60 5.14
N VAL A 150 -14.19 -0.72 4.20
CA VAL A 150 -13.21 0.10 3.46
C VAL A 150 -12.41 0.99 4.40
N PHE A 151 -13.08 1.74 5.29
CA PHE A 151 -12.40 2.65 6.20
C PHE A 151 -11.51 1.92 7.21
N ILE A 152 -11.96 0.79 7.77
CA ILE A 152 -11.15 0.01 8.71
C ILE A 152 -9.95 -0.64 8.02
N ALA A 153 -10.12 -1.19 6.81
CA ALA A 153 -9.01 -1.74 6.05
C ALA A 153 -7.97 -0.66 5.69
N ALA A 154 -8.45 0.53 5.31
CA ALA A 154 -7.59 1.68 5.00
C ALA A 154 -6.84 2.22 6.22
N LEU A 155 -7.51 2.33 7.37
CA LEU A 155 -6.85 2.73 8.61
C LEU A 155 -5.78 1.71 9.02
N LEU A 156 -6.08 0.41 8.91
CA LEU A 156 -5.09 -0.63 9.17
C LEU A 156 -3.86 -0.50 8.26
N PHE A 157 -4.06 -0.19 6.98
CA PHE A 157 -2.95 0.10 6.06
C PHE A 157 -2.08 1.27 6.53
N GLY A 158 -2.71 2.37 6.95
CA GLY A 158 -2.00 3.50 7.55
C GLY A 158 -1.22 3.11 8.79
N LEU A 159 -1.83 2.37 9.71
CA LEU A 159 -1.18 1.94 10.95
C LEU A 159 0.00 0.99 10.73
N LEU A 160 -0.05 0.14 9.70
CA LEU A 160 1.08 -0.74 9.36
C LEU A 160 2.36 0.03 8.98
N HIS A 161 2.23 1.27 8.52
CA HIS A 161 3.40 2.10 8.21
C HIS A 161 4.19 2.56 9.44
N LEU A 162 3.53 2.62 10.61
CA LEU A 162 4.20 2.97 11.88
C LEU A 162 5.29 1.98 12.27
N ILE A 163 5.29 0.76 11.70
CA ILE A 163 6.30 -0.26 11.99
C ILE A 163 7.69 0.20 11.55
N LYS A 164 7.79 0.97 10.47
CA LYS A 164 9.08 1.46 9.96
C LYS A 164 9.66 2.56 10.84
N PHE A 165 8.79 3.43 11.37
CA PHE A 165 9.11 4.54 12.26
C PHE A 165 10.39 5.31 11.85
N ASP A 166 10.43 5.76 10.59
CA ASP A 166 11.60 6.36 9.98
C ASP A 166 11.38 7.77 9.42
N LYS A 167 10.39 8.50 9.94
CA LYS A 167 10.14 9.90 9.54
C LYS A 167 10.02 10.88 10.73
N GLY A 168 10.21 10.38 11.96
CA GLY A 168 9.93 11.12 13.20
C GLY A 168 8.42 11.26 13.44
N ILE A 169 8.02 11.69 14.65
CA ILE A 169 6.61 11.63 15.09
C ILE A 169 5.62 12.31 14.12
N TYR A 170 5.95 13.49 13.61
CA TYR A 170 5.08 14.20 12.67
C TYR A 170 5.03 13.51 11.30
N GLY A 171 6.17 13.02 10.83
CA GLY A 171 6.25 12.26 9.59
C GLY A 171 5.45 10.96 9.65
N GLU A 172 5.50 10.25 10.77
CA GLU A 172 4.72 9.03 10.98
C GLU A 172 3.21 9.28 11.05
N ILE A 173 2.79 10.31 11.77
CA ILE A 173 1.38 10.71 11.80
C ILE A 173 0.89 11.06 10.38
N SER A 174 1.67 11.85 9.64
CA SER A 174 1.31 12.19 8.25
C SER A 174 1.25 10.95 7.36
N GLN A 175 2.16 9.99 7.53
CA GLN A 175 2.17 8.74 6.77
C GLN A 175 0.93 7.89 7.04
N VAL A 176 0.45 7.83 8.29
CA VAL A 176 -0.80 7.12 8.63
C VAL A 176 -1.97 7.72 7.87
N PHE A 177 -2.12 9.04 7.85
CA PHE A 177 -3.19 9.72 7.11
C PHE A 177 -3.03 9.57 5.60
N PHE A 178 -1.82 9.79 5.07
CA PHE A 178 -1.47 9.64 3.66
C PHE A 178 -1.88 8.26 3.13
N ALA A 179 -1.40 7.20 3.79
CA ALA A 179 -1.70 5.83 3.39
C ALA A 179 -3.18 5.48 3.61
N SER A 180 -3.81 5.97 4.68
CA SER A 180 -5.25 5.75 4.92
C SER A 180 -6.13 6.42 3.85
N PHE A 181 -5.82 7.64 3.42
CA PHE A 181 -6.61 8.36 2.41
C PHE A 181 -6.53 7.66 1.05
N ILE A 182 -5.34 7.24 0.64
CA ILE A 182 -5.14 6.40 -0.56
C ILE A 182 -5.82 5.03 -0.38
N GLY A 183 -5.74 4.46 0.82
CA GLY A 183 -6.42 3.23 1.22
C GLY A 183 -7.93 3.27 0.97
N VAL A 184 -8.60 4.33 1.44
CA VAL A 184 -10.05 4.53 1.24
C VAL A 184 -10.35 4.64 -0.25
N MET A 185 -9.55 5.43 -0.98
CA MET A 185 -9.71 5.59 -2.42
C MET A 185 -9.63 4.26 -3.18
N PHE A 186 -8.56 3.49 -2.99
CA PHE A 186 -8.36 2.23 -3.71
C PHE A 186 -9.37 1.17 -3.30
N GLY A 187 -9.72 1.09 -2.01
CA GLY A 187 -10.79 0.21 -1.52
C GLY A 187 -12.14 0.52 -2.17
N ALA A 188 -12.50 1.81 -2.26
CA ALA A 188 -13.72 2.26 -2.92
C ALA A 188 -13.74 1.93 -4.42
N ILE A 189 -12.61 2.16 -5.11
CA ILE A 189 -12.46 1.84 -6.54
C ILE A 189 -12.59 0.35 -6.78
N LEU A 190 -11.93 -0.51 -5.98
CA LEU A 190 -12.01 -1.97 -6.13
C LEU A 190 -13.46 -2.47 -6.08
N LEU A 191 -14.25 -1.91 -5.16
CA LEU A 191 -15.66 -2.27 -5.01
C LEU A 191 -16.47 -2.02 -6.29
N VAL A 192 -16.10 -1.02 -7.10
CA VAL A 192 -16.73 -0.71 -8.40
C VAL A 192 -16.11 -1.50 -9.53
N ILE A 193 -14.77 -1.45 -9.65
CA ILE A 193 -14.01 -2.05 -10.74
C ILE A 193 -14.05 -3.58 -10.71
N LYS A 194 -14.18 -4.17 -9.51
CA LYS A 194 -14.21 -5.62 -9.24
C LYS A 194 -13.01 -6.38 -9.80
N ARG A 195 -11.90 -5.67 -10.00
CA ARG A 195 -10.64 -6.14 -10.57
C ARG A 195 -9.46 -5.50 -9.87
N ILE A 196 -8.50 -6.34 -9.47
CA ILE A 196 -7.34 -5.90 -8.69
C ILE A 196 -6.16 -5.41 -9.55
N TYR A 197 -5.93 -6.01 -10.72
CA TYR A 197 -4.73 -5.71 -11.52
C TYR A 197 -4.61 -4.23 -11.95
N PRO A 198 -5.69 -3.46 -12.23
CA PRO A 198 -5.54 -2.04 -12.51
C PRO A 198 -5.00 -1.27 -11.30
N LEU A 199 -5.42 -1.64 -10.08
CA LEU A 199 -4.91 -1.04 -8.84
C LEU A 199 -3.44 -1.39 -8.62
N ILE A 200 -3.04 -2.64 -8.89
CA ILE A 200 -1.64 -3.08 -8.82
C ILE A 200 -0.76 -2.23 -9.75
N ILE A 201 -1.19 -2.05 -11.01
CA ILE A 201 -0.42 -1.30 -12.01
C ILE A 201 -0.27 0.16 -11.59
N ILE A 202 -1.38 0.84 -11.25
CA ILE A 202 -1.28 2.26 -10.87
C ILE A 202 -0.48 2.45 -9.59
N HIS A 203 -0.60 1.54 -8.61
CA HIS A 203 0.20 1.58 -7.39
C HIS A 203 1.70 1.51 -7.73
N ALA A 204 2.10 0.52 -8.55
CA ALA A 204 3.49 0.37 -8.96
C ALA A 204 4.03 1.62 -9.68
N VAL A 205 3.21 2.28 -10.53
CA VAL A 205 3.61 3.51 -11.22
C VAL A 205 3.76 4.68 -10.24
N ILE A 206 2.81 4.86 -9.32
CA ILE A 206 2.86 5.91 -8.30
C ILE A 206 4.12 5.77 -7.45
N ASP A 207 4.41 4.55 -6.99
CA ASP A 207 5.58 4.25 -6.16
C ASP A 207 6.89 4.37 -6.92
N PHE A 208 6.89 4.02 -8.22
CA PHE A 208 8.06 4.20 -9.07
C PHE A 208 8.45 5.67 -9.13
N VAL A 209 7.50 6.56 -9.44
CA VAL A 209 7.75 8.01 -9.50
C VAL A 209 8.17 8.54 -8.13
N ALA A 210 7.50 8.12 -7.05
CA ALA A 210 7.81 8.53 -5.68
C ALA A 210 9.20 8.15 -5.17
N LYS A 211 9.89 7.23 -5.85
CA LYS A 211 11.19 6.70 -5.42
C LYS A 211 12.33 7.04 -6.40
N LEU A 212 12.04 7.75 -7.50
CA LEU A 212 13.03 8.07 -8.53
C LEU A 212 14.19 8.91 -8.00
N ASP A 213 13.94 9.83 -7.07
CA ASP A 213 14.97 10.66 -6.44
C ASP A 213 15.93 9.87 -5.52
N SER A 214 15.55 8.67 -5.11
CA SER A 214 16.34 7.78 -4.25
C SER A 214 17.12 6.71 -5.03
N ILE A 215 16.94 6.64 -6.35
CA ILE A 215 17.50 5.57 -7.19
C ILE A 215 19.03 5.49 -7.07
N GLY A 216 19.57 4.30 -6.79
CA GLY A 216 21.02 4.09 -6.72
C GLY A 216 21.74 4.73 -5.52
N LYS A 217 21.05 5.51 -4.67
CA LYS A 217 21.66 6.08 -3.46
C LYS A 217 21.96 4.96 -2.45
N PRO A 218 23.16 4.97 -1.81
CA PRO A 218 23.45 4.04 -0.73
C PRO A 218 22.45 4.17 0.41
N ILE A 219 22.02 3.05 0.99
CA ILE A 219 21.13 3.04 2.15
C ILE A 219 21.92 3.43 3.40
N LYS A 220 21.36 4.32 4.22
CA LYS A 220 21.96 4.83 5.46
C LYS A 220 21.08 4.50 6.68
N GLU A 221 21.71 4.43 7.84
CA GLU A 221 21.07 4.11 9.14
C GLU A 221 20.08 5.18 9.60
N VAL A 222 20.42 6.46 9.46
CA VAL A 222 19.74 7.53 10.19
C VAL A 222 19.19 8.59 9.24
N ILE A 223 17.94 8.99 9.51
CA ILE A 223 17.34 10.20 8.94
C ILE A 223 18.05 11.38 9.57
N THR A 224 18.80 12.12 8.78
CA THR A 224 19.50 13.30 9.29
C THR A 224 18.54 14.45 9.62
N ASN A 225 17.30 14.42 9.12
CA ASN A 225 16.27 15.45 9.34
C ASN A 225 14.86 14.84 9.45
N PRO A 226 14.28 14.69 10.66
CA PRO A 226 12.89 14.28 10.80
C PRO A 226 11.95 15.32 10.16
N MET A 227 10.79 14.86 9.69
CA MET A 227 9.81 15.74 9.05
C MET A 227 9.24 16.74 10.07
N ASP A 228 9.23 18.03 9.71
CA ASP A 228 8.64 19.07 10.54
C ASP A 228 7.10 19.04 10.47
N LEU A 229 6.46 19.74 11.43
CA LEU A 229 5.00 19.81 11.51
C LEU A 229 4.36 20.44 10.27
N GLY A 230 4.96 21.49 9.71
CA GLY A 230 4.44 22.19 8.53
C GLY A 230 4.41 21.28 7.32
N SER A 231 5.52 20.58 7.05
CA SER A 231 5.60 19.58 5.98
C SER A 231 4.64 18.43 6.21
N ALA A 232 4.49 17.95 7.45
CA ALA A 232 3.55 16.89 7.80
C ALA A 232 2.09 17.28 7.51
N VAL A 233 1.67 18.49 7.91
CA VAL A 233 0.33 19.04 7.63
C VAL A 233 0.13 19.18 6.12
N LEU A 234 1.12 19.70 5.39
CA LEU A 234 1.06 19.84 3.95
C LEU A 234 0.84 18.48 3.27
N SER A 235 1.57 17.43 3.67
CA SER A 235 1.41 16.08 3.14
C SER A 235 -0.01 15.52 3.34
N ILE A 236 -0.61 15.75 4.51
CA ILE A 236 -2.00 15.35 4.80
C ILE A 236 -2.98 16.11 3.91
N LEU A 237 -2.81 17.44 3.78
CA LEU A 237 -3.69 18.28 2.97
C LEU A 237 -3.61 17.91 1.48
N LEU A 238 -2.40 17.65 0.97
CA LEU A 238 -2.18 17.26 -0.42
C LEU A 238 -2.77 15.88 -0.76
N THR A 239 -2.88 14.98 0.21
CA THR A 239 -3.52 13.67 0.00
C THR A 239 -4.99 13.61 0.36
N PHE A 240 -5.52 14.64 1.02
CA PHE A 240 -6.95 14.74 1.34
C PHE A 240 -7.89 14.58 0.14
N PRO A 241 -7.58 15.06 -1.08
CA PRO A 241 -8.40 14.79 -2.27
C PRO A 241 -8.63 13.30 -2.56
N CYS A 242 -7.70 12.41 -2.19
CA CYS A 242 -7.88 10.96 -2.33
C CYS A 242 -9.03 10.46 -1.44
N LEU A 243 -9.12 10.95 -0.20
CA LEU A 243 -10.22 10.61 0.71
C LEU A 243 -11.57 11.07 0.14
N ILE A 244 -11.64 12.32 -0.33
CA ILE A 244 -12.85 12.88 -0.94
C ILE A 244 -13.29 12.04 -2.13
N TYR A 245 -12.35 11.69 -3.02
CA TYR A 245 -12.63 10.87 -4.19
C TYR A 245 -13.13 9.47 -3.80
N GLY A 246 -12.50 8.83 -2.82
CA GLY A 246 -12.95 7.54 -2.29
C GLY A 246 -14.38 7.60 -1.74
N ILE A 247 -14.71 8.63 -0.97
CA ILE A 247 -16.08 8.86 -0.44
C ILE A 247 -17.08 9.08 -1.58
N TYR A 248 -16.71 9.88 -2.59
CA TYR A 248 -17.55 10.11 -3.77
C TYR A 248 -17.85 8.80 -4.53
N VAL A 249 -16.83 7.98 -4.77
CA VAL A 249 -16.98 6.67 -5.44
C VAL A 249 -17.88 5.74 -4.62
N LEU A 250 -17.72 5.69 -3.29
CA LEU A 250 -18.60 4.93 -2.42
C LEU A 250 -20.06 5.40 -2.55
N LYS A 251 -20.32 6.71 -2.45
CA LYS A 251 -21.68 7.25 -2.57
C LYS A 251 -22.32 6.90 -3.91
N LYS A 252 -21.60 7.04 -5.03
CA LYS A 252 -22.12 6.78 -6.38
C LYS A 252 -22.35 5.30 -6.71
N ARG A 253 -21.63 4.38 -6.05
CA ARG A 253 -21.88 2.93 -6.17
C ARG A 253 -23.17 2.50 -5.47
N LEU A 254 -23.52 3.22 -4.41
CA LEU A 254 -24.54 2.83 -3.45
C LEU A 254 -25.89 3.55 -3.70
N ASN A 255 -26.02 4.21 -4.84
CA ASN A 255 -27.25 4.71 -5.45
C ASN A 255 -27.43 3.97 -6.78
#